data_AF-A0A8B9NNU4-F1
#
_entry.id   AF-A0A8B9NNU4-F1
#
_cell.length_a   1.000
_cell.length_b   1.000
_cell.length_c   1.000
_cell.angle_alpha   90.00
_cell.angle_beta   90.00
_cell.angle_gamma   90.00
#
_symmetry.space_group_name_H-M   'P 1'
#
loop_
_entity.id
_entity.type
_entity.pdbx_description
1 polymer ?
#
loop_
_entity_poly.entity_id
_entity_poly.type
_entity_poly.pdbx_seq_one_letter_code
_entity_poly.pdbx_strand_id
1 'polypeptide(L)'
;MRRRHGQLLTALCLGAAFPLLWYAAWQGSRGNDLDMYQSQLLELRQRLLYAEKENKKRSHELSSALDEIKHVVAKRMNSTTNHTDDMKWKELNLTRKLPVHFTNMYYYLPHLREYEDAIFPNVIFGQQRTGVSLVMGIPTVKREKQHYLINTLHSLLYELSEEQKNDCVIIIFVAEVNAEYVNSVAESVKTSFPREIQSGVLEVISPPASYYPDLSNLKKTFGDSEDRVRWRTKQNLDYSFLMLYAQPKGTFYLQLEDDIIAKPDYIQSIENFAAEQSQEWMILEFSQLGFIGKLFKSEDLPLIVEFFLMFYKDKPIDWLIDHLLWVKVCNPEKDAIHCEKEKAKLRIRAKPSLFQHVGIYSSLAGKIQNLKDKDFGKNVLHKPHNNPPAKVDTSLRTYQQYTLEKVYTGKDCFWASAPVAGDYISFTFLNPLKIEKYFFRSGNMEHPGDKLFNTTVEVLPADVSFSFPTVIVLF
;
A
#
# COMPACT_ATOMS: atom_id res chain seq x y z
N MET A 1 78.21 -58.13 23.08
CA MET A 1 78.00 -56.67 22.94
C MET A 1 78.32 -56.26 21.51
N ARG A 2 77.61 -55.26 20.94
CA ARG A 2 77.58 -54.80 19.53
C ARG A 2 76.71 -55.61 18.55
N ARG A 3 75.38 -55.48 18.62
CA ARG A 3 74.48 -55.58 17.42
C ARG A 3 72.99 -55.20 17.60
N ARG A 4 72.61 -54.43 18.63
CA ARG A 4 71.19 -54.06 18.87
C ARG A 4 70.87 -52.57 19.01
N HIS A 5 71.80 -51.65 18.75
CA HIS A 5 71.54 -50.21 18.85
C HIS A 5 71.40 -49.48 17.50
N GLY A 6 71.78 -50.11 16.39
CA GLY A 6 71.68 -49.48 15.06
C GLY A 6 70.25 -49.40 14.51
N GLN A 7 69.43 -50.42 14.74
CA GLN A 7 68.07 -50.50 14.17
C GLN A 7 67.05 -49.60 14.90
N LEU A 8 67.25 -49.33 16.20
CA LEU A 8 66.37 -48.44 16.97
C LEU A 8 66.61 -46.97 16.64
N LEU A 9 67.87 -46.57 16.40
CA LEU A 9 68.23 -45.21 16.00
C LEU A 9 67.74 -44.89 14.58
N THR A 10 67.84 -45.83 13.64
CA THR A 10 67.31 -45.63 12.27
C THR A 10 65.78 -45.52 12.24
N ALA A 11 65.07 -46.26 13.10
CA ALA A 11 63.61 -46.18 13.19
C ALA A 11 63.13 -44.86 13.84
N LEU A 12 63.85 -44.37 14.86
CA LEU A 12 63.55 -43.07 15.50
C LEU A 12 63.84 -41.88 14.56
N CYS A 13 64.91 -41.93 13.76
CA CYS A 13 65.21 -40.87 12.80
C CYS A 13 64.20 -40.84 11.63
N LEU A 14 63.73 -41.99 11.16
CA LEU A 14 62.70 -42.06 10.11
C LEU A 14 61.30 -41.66 10.61
N GLY A 15 60.97 -41.96 11.88
CA GLY A 15 59.71 -41.57 12.52
C GLY A 15 59.57 -40.07 12.79
N ALA A 16 60.69 -39.34 12.97
CA ALA A 16 60.68 -37.89 13.15
C ALA A 16 60.77 -37.11 11.82
N ALA A 17 61.41 -37.66 10.79
CA ALA A 17 61.56 -37.01 9.48
C ALA A 17 60.24 -36.97 8.69
N PHE A 18 59.39 -37.99 8.81
CA PHE A 18 58.11 -38.07 8.10
C PHE A 18 57.11 -36.95 8.47
N PRO A 19 56.83 -36.68 9.76
CA PRO A 19 55.92 -35.59 10.14
C PRO A 19 56.48 -34.20 9.84
N LEU A 20 57.81 -34.01 9.86
CA LEU A 20 58.44 -32.74 9.48
C LEU A 20 58.35 -32.48 7.97
N LEU A 21 58.58 -33.50 7.14
CA LEU A 21 58.40 -33.40 5.68
C LEU A 21 56.92 -33.21 5.30
N TRP A 22 56.00 -33.87 6.02
CA TRP A 22 54.57 -33.69 5.82
C TRP A 22 54.09 -32.30 6.25
N TYR A 23 54.61 -31.77 7.36
CA TYR A 23 54.32 -30.41 7.84
C TYR A 23 54.89 -29.34 6.89
N ALA A 24 56.11 -29.54 6.38
CA ALA A 24 56.72 -28.66 5.37
C ALA A 24 55.96 -28.70 4.03
N ALA A 25 55.52 -29.88 3.57
CA ALA A 25 54.68 -30.02 2.37
C ALA A 25 53.29 -29.40 2.56
N TRP A 26 52.70 -29.53 3.75
CA TRP A 26 51.41 -28.94 4.09
C TRP A 26 51.48 -27.41 4.21
N GLN A 27 52.55 -26.84 4.79
CA GLN A 27 52.78 -25.39 4.78
C GLN A 27 53.05 -24.85 3.36
N GLY A 28 53.81 -25.58 2.53
CA GLY A 28 54.06 -25.22 1.14
C GLY A 28 52.78 -25.21 0.27
N SER A 29 51.88 -26.18 0.49
CA SER A 29 50.58 -26.22 -0.21
C SER A 29 49.66 -25.07 0.23
N ARG A 30 49.60 -24.77 1.53
CA ARG A 30 48.74 -23.69 2.07
C ARG A 30 49.18 -22.29 1.65
N GLY A 31 50.50 -22.08 1.50
CA GLY A 31 51.06 -20.83 0.97
C GLY A 31 50.72 -20.61 -0.50
N ASN A 32 50.87 -21.65 -1.33
CA ASN A 32 50.52 -21.60 -2.75
C ASN A 32 49.02 -21.39 -2.99
N ASP A 33 48.15 -22.04 -2.20
CA ASP A 33 46.70 -21.87 -2.34
C ASP A 33 46.27 -20.45 -1.95
N LEU A 34 46.84 -19.88 -0.88
CA LEU A 34 46.52 -18.51 -0.44
C LEU A 34 46.97 -17.46 -1.47
N ASP A 35 48.17 -17.62 -2.03
CA ASP A 35 48.69 -16.73 -3.07
C ASP A 35 47.90 -16.86 -4.38
N MET A 36 47.44 -18.08 -4.73
CA MET A 36 46.53 -18.32 -5.85
C MET A 36 45.20 -17.58 -5.65
N TYR A 37 44.56 -17.71 -4.48
CA TYR A 37 43.31 -17.01 -4.19
C TYR A 37 43.49 -15.48 -4.16
N GLN A 38 44.60 -14.98 -3.62
CA GLN A 38 44.91 -13.55 -3.69
C GLN A 38 45.07 -13.07 -5.13
N SER A 39 45.75 -13.83 -5.99
CA SER A 39 45.90 -13.48 -7.41
C SER A 39 44.56 -13.46 -8.15
N GLN A 40 43.69 -14.45 -7.90
CA GLN A 40 42.36 -14.53 -8.51
C GLN A 40 41.46 -13.37 -8.05
N LEU A 41 41.54 -12.98 -6.78
CA LEU A 41 40.76 -11.87 -6.23
C LEU A 41 41.23 -10.52 -6.78
N LEU A 42 42.54 -10.37 -7.01
CA LEU A 42 43.13 -9.19 -7.63
C LEU A 42 42.75 -9.09 -9.11
N GLU A 43 42.76 -10.21 -9.84
CA GLU A 43 42.29 -10.29 -11.22
C GLU A 43 40.79 -9.95 -11.33
N LEU A 44 39.96 -10.49 -10.43
CA LEU A 44 38.54 -10.19 -10.36
C LEU A 44 38.30 -8.69 -10.12
N ARG A 45 39.04 -8.08 -9.18
CA ARG A 45 38.97 -6.64 -8.89
C ARG A 45 39.36 -5.82 -10.11
N GLN A 46 40.38 -6.23 -10.85
CA GLN A 46 40.83 -5.55 -12.06
C GLN A 46 39.80 -5.65 -13.20
N ARG A 47 39.18 -6.82 -13.39
CA ARG A 47 38.06 -7.01 -14.33
C ARG A 47 36.85 -6.17 -13.96
N LEU A 48 36.55 -6.04 -12.67
CA LEU A 48 35.42 -5.25 -12.17
C LEU A 48 35.64 -3.74 -12.38
N LEU A 49 36.85 -3.24 -12.09
CA LEU A 49 37.23 -1.85 -12.40
C LEU A 49 37.21 -1.56 -13.90
N TYR A 50 37.64 -2.51 -14.73
CA TYR A 50 37.54 -2.37 -16.18
C TYR A 50 36.08 -2.30 -16.65
N ALA A 51 35.22 -3.18 -16.12
CA ALA A 51 33.79 -3.19 -16.42
C ALA A 51 33.09 -1.90 -15.99
N GLU A 52 33.40 -1.35 -14.82
CA GLU A 52 32.89 -0.05 -14.36
C GLU A 52 33.31 1.08 -15.29
N LYS A 53 34.57 1.10 -15.73
CA LYS A 53 35.09 2.10 -16.67
C LYS A 53 34.41 2.01 -18.03
N GLU A 54 34.24 0.82 -18.57
CA GLU A 54 33.48 0.56 -19.80
C GLU A 54 32.02 0.99 -19.66
N ASN A 55 31.37 0.67 -18.53
CA ASN A 55 29.97 1.04 -18.29
C ASN A 55 29.80 2.56 -18.20
N LYS A 56 30.72 3.26 -17.53
CA LYS A 56 30.73 4.73 -17.49
C LYS A 56 30.94 5.35 -18.88
N LYS A 57 31.82 4.75 -19.70
CA LYS A 57 32.03 5.18 -21.09
C LYS A 57 30.77 4.98 -21.94
N ARG A 58 30.14 3.81 -21.86
CA ARG A 58 28.88 3.52 -22.56
C ARG A 58 27.76 4.44 -22.11
N SER A 59 27.67 4.76 -20.83
CA SER A 59 26.71 5.75 -20.31
C SER A 59 26.90 7.13 -20.93
N HIS A 60 28.14 7.59 -21.10
CA HIS A 60 28.44 8.85 -21.80
C HIS A 60 28.14 8.80 -23.30
N GLU A 61 28.46 7.68 -23.97
CA GLU A 61 28.12 7.47 -25.38
C GLU A 61 26.59 7.48 -25.58
N LEU A 62 25.85 6.83 -24.68
CA LEU A 62 24.39 6.78 -24.72
C LEU A 62 23.77 8.16 -24.48
N SER A 63 24.30 8.93 -23.52
CA SER A 63 23.87 10.32 -23.27
C SER A 63 24.10 11.20 -24.49
N SER A 64 25.26 11.05 -25.15
CA SER A 64 25.59 11.82 -26.35
C SER A 64 24.67 11.48 -27.52
N ALA A 65 24.39 10.18 -27.73
CA ALA A 65 23.43 9.74 -28.75
C ALA A 65 22.00 10.25 -28.47
N LEU A 66 21.60 10.29 -27.20
CA LEU A 66 20.29 10.80 -26.78
C LEU A 66 20.16 12.30 -27.06
N ASP A 67 21.22 13.08 -26.82
CA ASP A 67 21.24 14.51 -27.14
C ASP A 67 21.27 14.77 -28.65
N GLU A 68 21.94 13.92 -29.44
CA GLU A 68 21.91 13.99 -30.90
C GLU A 68 20.50 13.68 -31.45
N ILE A 69 19.81 12.68 -30.89
CA ILE A 69 18.41 12.38 -31.23
C ILE A 69 17.50 13.58 -30.90
N LYS A 70 17.63 14.19 -29.71
CA LYS A 70 16.88 15.40 -29.36
C LYS A 70 17.12 16.53 -30.35
N HIS A 71 18.37 16.71 -30.79
CA HIS A 71 18.74 17.76 -31.73
C HIS A 71 18.17 17.52 -33.14
N VAL A 72 18.12 16.26 -33.60
CA VAL A 72 17.49 15.88 -34.87
C VAL A 72 15.97 16.05 -34.80
N VAL A 73 15.33 15.64 -33.71
CA VAL A 73 13.89 15.81 -33.48
C VAL A 73 13.50 17.29 -33.44
N ALA A 74 14.26 18.12 -32.73
CA ALA A 74 14.02 19.57 -32.69
C ALA A 74 14.18 20.22 -34.07
N LYS A 75 15.17 19.80 -34.86
CA LYS A 75 15.37 20.29 -36.23
C LYS A 75 14.24 19.87 -37.17
N ARG A 76 13.67 18.67 -36.97
CA ARG A 76 12.54 18.15 -37.76
C ARG A 76 11.21 18.84 -37.42
N MET A 77 10.97 19.12 -36.13
CA MET A 77 9.79 19.89 -35.69
C MET A 77 9.77 21.31 -36.28
N ASN A 78 10.92 21.95 -36.43
CA ASN A 78 11.02 23.28 -37.05
C ASN A 78 10.85 23.27 -38.58
N SER A 79 10.85 22.11 -39.23
CA SER A 79 10.83 21.98 -40.70
C SER A 79 9.50 21.47 -41.28
N THR A 80 8.53 21.05 -40.46
CA THR A 80 7.22 20.56 -40.93
C THR A 80 6.10 21.54 -40.59
N THR A 81 5.93 22.55 -41.43
CA THR A 81 4.61 23.13 -41.70
C THR A 81 4.05 22.41 -42.93
N ASN A 82 2.82 21.88 -42.80
CA ASN A 82 1.98 21.27 -43.83
C ASN A 82 2.35 19.84 -44.26
N HIS A 83 1.77 18.84 -43.60
CA HIS A 83 0.89 17.88 -44.26
C HIS A 83 0.14 17.01 -43.23
N THR A 84 -1.15 16.81 -43.50
CA THR A 84 -2.08 15.91 -42.82
C THR A 84 -1.84 14.45 -43.20
N ASP A 85 -2.31 13.59 -42.28
CA ASP A 85 -2.61 12.16 -42.41
C ASP A 85 -1.57 11.11 -41.94
N ASP A 86 -1.98 10.48 -40.84
CA ASP A 86 -2.01 9.03 -40.59
C ASP A 86 -0.72 8.26 -40.26
N MET A 87 0.33 8.96 -39.84
CA MET A 87 1.45 8.34 -39.11
C MET A 87 1.75 9.08 -37.81
N LYS A 88 0.73 9.35 -36.98
CA LYS A 88 0.89 9.98 -35.66
C LYS A 88 1.42 8.97 -34.62
N TRP A 89 2.65 8.54 -34.87
CA TRP A 89 3.75 8.34 -33.92
C TRP A 89 3.45 7.70 -32.55
N LYS A 90 3.84 6.41 -32.46
CA LYS A 90 4.26 5.68 -31.25
C LYS A 90 5.43 6.33 -30.48
N GLU A 91 5.87 7.54 -30.83
CA GLU A 91 7.07 8.21 -30.28
C GLU A 91 6.83 9.07 -29.04
N LEU A 92 5.60 9.17 -28.52
CA LEU A 92 5.30 9.92 -27.29
C LEU A 92 5.45 9.10 -25.99
N ASN A 93 5.81 7.81 -26.07
CA ASN A 93 5.99 6.96 -24.88
C ASN A 93 7.43 6.89 -24.35
N LEU A 94 8.41 7.43 -25.07
CA LEU A 94 9.82 7.31 -24.67
C LEU A 94 10.24 8.37 -23.63
N THR A 95 9.54 9.49 -23.56
CA THR A 95 9.81 10.59 -22.60
C THR A 95 9.11 10.44 -21.24
N ARG A 96 8.30 9.37 -21.03
CA ARG A 96 7.69 9.04 -19.73
C ARG A 96 8.45 8.00 -18.92
N LYS A 97 9.52 7.41 -19.46
CA LYS A 97 10.37 6.47 -18.72
C LYS A 97 11.31 7.25 -17.79
N LEU A 98 10.78 7.67 -16.63
CA LEU A 98 11.62 8.08 -15.49
C LEU A 98 12.63 6.94 -15.21
N PRO A 99 13.92 7.24 -15.03
CA PRO A 99 14.93 6.25 -14.74
C PRO A 99 14.79 5.82 -13.28
N VAL A 100 13.78 5.02 -12.97
CA VAL A 100 13.71 4.33 -11.68
C VAL A 100 14.75 3.21 -11.73
N HIS A 101 15.35 2.96 -10.58
CA HIS A 101 16.40 1.97 -10.29
C HIS A 101 15.93 0.50 -10.50
N PHE A 102 15.22 0.20 -11.58
CA PHE A 102 14.67 -1.12 -11.93
C PHE A 102 15.75 -2.15 -12.29
N THR A 103 17.01 -1.75 -12.39
CA THR A 103 18.13 -2.63 -12.74
C THR A 103 18.23 -3.84 -11.80
N ASN A 104 17.86 -3.68 -10.53
CA ASN A 104 17.87 -4.78 -9.55
C ASN A 104 16.62 -5.65 -9.59
N MET A 105 15.49 -5.18 -10.13
CA MET A 105 14.28 -6.01 -10.23
C MET A 105 14.50 -7.22 -11.16
N TYR A 106 15.22 -7.04 -12.27
CA TYR A 106 15.61 -8.13 -13.17
C TYR A 106 16.65 -9.09 -12.59
N TYR A 107 17.22 -8.78 -11.42
CA TYR A 107 18.07 -9.70 -10.67
C TYR A 107 17.21 -10.65 -9.85
N TYR A 108 16.21 -10.13 -9.12
CA TYR A 108 15.31 -10.95 -8.30
C TYR A 108 14.21 -11.66 -9.11
N LEU A 109 13.79 -11.06 -10.23
CA LEU A 109 12.75 -11.54 -11.15
C LEU A 109 13.32 -11.66 -12.58
N PRO A 110 14.24 -12.60 -12.85
CA PRO A 110 14.96 -12.69 -14.12
C PRO A 110 14.07 -12.99 -15.32
N HIS A 111 12.91 -13.64 -15.12
CA HIS A 111 11.94 -13.93 -16.18
C HIS A 111 11.38 -12.66 -16.84
N LEU A 112 11.40 -11.52 -16.14
CA LEU A 112 10.94 -10.24 -16.70
C LEU A 112 11.84 -9.73 -17.84
N ARG A 113 13.05 -10.27 -18.00
CA ARG A 113 13.94 -9.91 -19.15
C ARG A 113 13.37 -10.36 -20.49
N GLU A 114 12.51 -11.37 -20.48
CA GLU A 114 11.81 -11.85 -21.68
C GLU A 114 10.57 -11.01 -21.99
N TYR A 115 10.09 -10.22 -21.02
CA TYR A 115 8.85 -9.47 -21.09
C TYR A 115 9.07 -8.04 -20.55
N GLU A 116 9.69 -7.17 -21.35
CA GLU A 116 10.02 -5.80 -20.92
C GLU A 116 8.80 -5.00 -20.45
N ASP A 117 7.62 -5.26 -21.02
CA ASP A 117 6.37 -4.58 -20.65
C ASP A 117 5.71 -5.15 -19.38
N ALA A 118 6.19 -6.27 -18.85
CA ALA A 118 5.58 -6.94 -17.69
C ALA A 118 5.67 -6.14 -16.38
N ILE A 119 6.47 -5.07 -16.38
CA ILE A 119 6.69 -4.18 -15.24
C ILE A 119 5.69 -3.03 -15.20
N PHE A 120 4.93 -2.84 -16.29
CA PHE A 120 3.91 -1.81 -16.39
C PHE A 120 2.53 -2.42 -16.14
N PRO A 121 1.65 -1.76 -15.38
CA PRO A 121 0.30 -2.25 -15.20
C PRO A 121 -0.51 -2.19 -16.49
N ASN A 122 -1.45 -3.12 -16.58
CA ASN A 122 -2.63 -2.93 -17.41
C ASN A 122 -3.53 -1.91 -16.72
N VAL A 123 -3.44 -0.65 -17.13
CA VAL A 123 -4.32 0.42 -16.64
C VAL A 123 -5.68 0.24 -17.28
N ILE A 124 -6.70 -0.06 -16.48
CA ILE A 124 -8.05 -0.29 -16.96
C ILE A 124 -8.78 1.05 -17.13
N PHE A 125 -8.72 1.87 -16.08
CA PHE A 125 -9.16 3.27 -16.13
C PHE A 125 -8.48 4.08 -15.01
N GLY A 126 -8.30 5.36 -15.28
CA GLY A 126 -7.69 6.32 -14.37
C GLY A 126 -7.08 7.48 -15.15
N GLN A 127 -6.97 8.63 -14.50
CA GLN A 127 -6.37 9.82 -15.12
C GLN A 127 -4.85 9.88 -14.96
N GLN A 128 -4.24 8.84 -14.35
CA GLN A 128 -2.80 8.77 -14.08
C GLN A 128 -2.28 10.04 -13.37
N ARG A 129 -3.07 10.56 -12.43
CA ARG A 129 -2.71 11.75 -11.67
C ARG A 129 -1.39 11.52 -10.91
N THR A 130 -0.60 12.59 -10.87
CA THR A 130 0.71 12.67 -10.21
C THR A 130 0.82 14.02 -9.49
N GLY A 131 1.79 14.15 -8.59
CA GLY A 131 2.02 15.38 -7.83
C GLY A 131 1.02 15.60 -6.68
N VAL A 132 0.40 14.54 -6.17
CA VAL A 132 -0.47 14.60 -4.99
C VAL A 132 0.32 14.40 -3.70
N SER A 133 -0.19 14.85 -2.56
CA SER A 133 0.45 14.60 -1.26
C SER A 133 0.34 13.14 -0.84
N LEU A 134 -0.82 12.50 -1.07
CA LEU A 134 -1.09 11.14 -0.57
C LEU A 134 -1.57 10.18 -1.68
N VAL A 135 -0.88 9.04 -1.80
CA VAL A 135 -1.27 7.93 -2.67
C VAL A 135 -1.68 6.75 -1.80
N MET A 136 -2.89 6.23 -1.98
CA MET A 136 -3.43 5.09 -1.24
C MET A 136 -3.45 3.85 -2.13
N GLY A 137 -2.73 2.80 -1.74
CA GLY A 137 -2.72 1.53 -2.46
C GLY A 137 -3.65 0.50 -1.82
N ILE A 138 -4.60 -0.03 -2.60
CA ILE A 138 -5.56 -1.05 -2.15
C ILE A 138 -5.48 -2.26 -3.09
N PRO A 139 -4.80 -3.34 -2.69
CA PRO A 139 -4.86 -4.59 -3.43
C PRO A 139 -6.17 -5.32 -3.14
N THR A 140 -6.73 -5.93 -4.17
CA THR A 140 -7.91 -6.80 -4.08
C THR A 140 -7.65 -8.09 -4.83
N VAL A 141 -8.12 -9.21 -4.28
CA VAL A 141 -7.97 -10.56 -4.82
C VAL A 141 -9.33 -11.25 -4.83
N LYS A 142 -9.48 -12.25 -5.71
CA LYS A 142 -10.71 -13.01 -5.81
C LYS A 142 -10.94 -13.84 -4.54
N ARG A 143 -12.11 -13.64 -3.93
CA ARG A 143 -12.61 -14.43 -2.80
C ARG A 143 -13.86 -15.18 -3.23
N GLU A 144 -14.09 -16.36 -2.66
CA GLU A 144 -15.25 -17.20 -3.01
C GLU A 144 -16.57 -16.70 -2.39
N LYS A 145 -16.50 -16.11 -1.18
CA LYS A 145 -17.70 -15.88 -0.35
C LYS A 145 -18.18 -14.43 -0.28
N GLN A 146 -17.26 -13.47 -0.30
CA GLN A 146 -17.60 -12.06 -0.02
C GLN A 146 -16.62 -11.10 -0.68
N HIS A 147 -17.16 -9.97 -1.15
CA HIS A 147 -16.41 -8.86 -1.72
C HIS A 147 -16.54 -7.64 -0.79
N TYR A 148 -15.41 -7.09 -0.35
CA TYR A 148 -15.39 -5.98 0.61
C TYR A 148 -15.03 -4.63 -0.02
N LEU A 149 -14.39 -4.65 -1.20
CA LEU A 149 -13.82 -3.49 -1.86
C LEU A 149 -14.76 -2.28 -1.94
N ILE A 150 -16.01 -2.48 -2.39
CA ILE A 150 -16.96 -1.38 -2.56
C ILE A 150 -17.29 -0.70 -1.22
N ASN A 151 -17.44 -1.47 -0.14
CA ASN A 151 -17.67 -0.92 1.19
C ASN A 151 -16.46 -0.14 1.70
N THR A 152 -15.26 -0.68 1.47
CA THR A 152 -13.99 -0.01 1.79
C THR A 152 -13.85 1.32 1.04
N LEU A 153 -14.16 1.35 -0.26
CA LEU A 153 -14.11 2.57 -1.06
C LEU A 153 -15.16 3.59 -0.59
N HIS A 154 -16.38 3.16 -0.27
CA HIS A 154 -17.36 4.04 0.35
C HIS A 154 -16.84 4.62 1.66
N SER A 155 -16.19 3.82 2.50
CA SER A 155 -15.61 4.27 3.76
C SER A 155 -14.49 5.30 3.55
N LEU A 156 -13.59 5.07 2.59
CA LEU A 156 -12.44 5.95 2.33
C LEU A 156 -12.84 7.28 1.66
N LEU A 157 -13.88 7.26 0.83
CA LEU A 157 -14.36 8.44 0.11
C LEU A 157 -15.43 9.21 0.91
N TYR A 158 -15.95 8.64 2.00
CA TYR A 158 -16.95 9.26 2.85
C TYR A 158 -16.40 10.53 3.51
N GLU A 159 -17.11 11.65 3.34
CA GLU A 159 -16.76 12.96 3.89
C GLU A 159 -15.41 13.54 3.42
N LEU A 160 -14.78 13.01 2.36
CA LEU A 160 -13.63 13.70 1.76
C LEU A 160 -14.04 15.04 1.14
N SER A 161 -13.32 16.10 1.49
CA SER A 161 -13.48 17.42 0.86
C SER A 161 -12.95 17.41 -0.58
N GLU A 162 -13.39 18.37 -1.39
CA GLU A 162 -12.90 18.50 -2.78
C GLU A 162 -11.40 18.80 -2.84
N GLU A 163 -10.86 19.54 -1.87
CA GLU A 163 -9.42 19.78 -1.73
C GLU A 163 -8.66 18.46 -1.51
N GLN A 164 -9.12 17.63 -0.56
CA GLN A 164 -8.53 16.32 -0.30
C GLN A 164 -8.64 15.39 -1.52
N LYS A 165 -9.75 15.38 -2.25
CA LYS A 165 -9.88 14.59 -3.48
C LYS A 165 -8.93 15.07 -4.59
N ASN A 166 -8.60 16.36 -4.61
CA ASN A 166 -7.65 16.94 -5.55
C ASN A 166 -6.19 16.72 -5.13
N ASP A 167 -5.94 16.39 -3.86
CA ASP A 167 -4.60 16.12 -3.34
C ASP A 167 -4.36 14.67 -2.87
N CYS A 168 -5.21 13.74 -3.33
CA CYS A 168 -4.96 12.31 -3.18
C CYS A 168 -5.32 11.49 -4.42
N VAL A 169 -4.78 10.28 -4.49
CA VAL A 169 -5.15 9.24 -5.47
C VAL A 169 -5.28 7.91 -4.74
N ILE A 170 -6.35 7.17 -5.02
CA ILE A 170 -6.57 5.80 -4.57
C ILE A 170 -6.37 4.87 -5.76
N ILE A 171 -5.41 3.96 -5.63
CA ILE A 171 -5.05 2.96 -6.63
C ILE A 171 -5.60 1.62 -6.18
N ILE A 172 -6.56 1.11 -6.91
CA ILE A 172 -7.12 -0.23 -6.73
C ILE A 172 -6.31 -1.18 -7.62
N PHE A 173 -5.55 -2.05 -6.98
CA PHE A 173 -4.77 -3.07 -7.66
C PHE A 173 -5.52 -4.40 -7.64
N VAL A 174 -6.12 -4.75 -8.77
CA VAL A 174 -6.75 -6.06 -8.94
C VAL A 174 -5.65 -7.07 -9.17
N ALA A 175 -5.23 -7.75 -8.11
CA ALA A 175 -4.09 -8.67 -8.07
C ALA A 175 -4.45 -10.04 -8.70
N GLU A 176 -5.07 -10.00 -9.87
CA GLU A 176 -5.56 -11.15 -10.63
C GLU A 176 -5.16 -11.01 -12.10
N VAL A 177 -4.98 -12.13 -12.78
CA VAL A 177 -4.57 -12.17 -14.20
C VAL A 177 -5.72 -12.56 -15.13
N ASN A 178 -6.84 -13.05 -14.58
CA ASN A 178 -8.00 -13.42 -15.36
C ASN A 178 -8.75 -12.15 -15.81
N ALA A 179 -8.74 -11.88 -17.12
CA ALA A 179 -9.30 -10.67 -17.70
C ALA A 179 -10.81 -10.49 -17.42
N GLU A 180 -11.60 -11.56 -17.41
CA GLU A 180 -13.04 -11.49 -17.13
C GLU A 180 -13.30 -11.02 -15.69
N TYR A 181 -12.58 -11.59 -14.72
CA TYR A 181 -12.70 -11.19 -13.32
C TYR A 181 -12.22 -9.76 -13.12
N VAL A 182 -11.07 -9.41 -13.70
CA VAL A 182 -10.51 -8.06 -13.63
C VAL A 182 -11.50 -7.02 -14.19
N ASN A 183 -12.09 -7.29 -15.35
CA ASN A 183 -13.12 -6.43 -15.95
C ASN A 183 -14.40 -6.37 -15.09
N SER A 184 -14.80 -7.47 -14.46
CA SER A 184 -15.97 -7.48 -13.57
C SER A 184 -15.80 -6.58 -12.34
N VAL A 185 -14.59 -6.58 -11.74
CA VAL A 185 -14.26 -5.70 -10.61
C VAL A 185 -14.20 -4.25 -11.07
N ALA A 186 -13.54 -4.01 -12.20
CA ALA A 186 -13.44 -2.68 -12.79
C ALA A 186 -14.83 -2.08 -13.08
N GLU A 187 -15.73 -2.85 -13.68
CA GLU A 187 -17.09 -2.39 -13.99
C GLU A 187 -17.92 -2.14 -12.72
N SER A 188 -17.76 -2.98 -11.69
CA SER A 188 -18.39 -2.76 -10.38
C SER A 188 -17.94 -1.44 -9.76
N VAL A 189 -16.63 -1.16 -9.75
CA VAL A 189 -16.08 0.10 -9.24
C VAL A 189 -16.57 1.28 -10.07
N LYS A 190 -16.61 1.13 -11.40
CA LYS A 190 -17.07 2.16 -12.33
C LYS A 190 -18.53 2.54 -12.16
N THR A 191 -19.37 1.54 -11.92
CA THR A 191 -20.80 1.74 -11.67
C THR A 191 -21.04 2.41 -10.32
N SER A 192 -20.28 2.04 -9.29
CA SER A 192 -20.44 2.60 -7.94
C SER A 192 -19.85 4.00 -7.76
N PHE A 193 -18.77 4.35 -8.48
CA PHE A 193 -17.99 5.59 -8.28
C PHE A 193 -17.67 6.35 -9.59
N PRO A 194 -18.68 6.68 -10.42
CA PRO A 194 -18.44 7.27 -11.74
C PRO A 194 -17.79 8.66 -11.65
N ARG A 195 -18.13 9.47 -10.64
CA ARG A 195 -17.61 10.83 -10.47
C ARG A 195 -16.15 10.83 -10.06
N GLU A 196 -15.79 9.93 -9.15
CA GLU A 196 -14.44 9.80 -8.60
C GLU A 196 -13.44 9.26 -9.64
N ILE A 197 -13.91 8.40 -10.55
CA ILE A 197 -13.10 7.97 -11.70
C ILE A 197 -12.91 9.13 -12.68
N GLN A 198 -13.97 9.89 -12.96
CA GLN A 198 -13.89 11.04 -13.85
C GLN A 198 -12.94 12.12 -13.32
N SER A 199 -12.94 12.40 -12.02
CA SER A 199 -12.01 13.34 -11.37
C SER A 199 -10.58 12.80 -11.24
N GLY A 200 -10.39 11.49 -11.47
CA GLY A 200 -9.10 10.82 -11.36
C GLY A 200 -8.63 10.56 -9.93
N VAL A 201 -9.50 10.71 -8.93
CA VAL A 201 -9.15 10.31 -7.55
C VAL A 201 -9.13 8.79 -7.40
N LEU A 202 -9.91 8.06 -8.21
CA LEU A 202 -9.86 6.59 -8.30
C LEU A 202 -9.17 6.13 -9.59
N GLU A 203 -8.33 5.11 -9.45
CA GLU A 203 -7.64 4.44 -10.55
C GLU A 203 -7.66 2.94 -10.33
N VAL A 204 -7.90 2.16 -11.40
CA VAL A 204 -7.87 0.69 -11.34
C VAL A 204 -6.80 0.16 -12.29
N ILE A 205 -5.92 -0.65 -11.73
CA ILE A 205 -4.84 -1.32 -12.43
C ILE A 205 -4.85 -2.83 -12.15
N SER A 206 -4.28 -3.60 -13.07
CA SER A 206 -3.97 -5.01 -12.85
C SER A 206 -2.57 -5.34 -13.38
N PRO A 207 -1.93 -6.39 -12.85
CA PRO A 207 -0.62 -6.82 -13.34
C PRO A 207 -0.80 -7.66 -14.61
N PRO A 208 0.12 -7.57 -15.58
CA PRO A 208 0.17 -8.53 -16.68
C PRO A 208 0.55 -9.91 -16.13
N ALA A 209 0.06 -10.98 -16.78
CA ALA A 209 0.34 -12.36 -16.32
C ALA A 209 1.85 -12.68 -16.29
N SER A 210 2.61 -12.11 -17.22
CA SER A 210 4.06 -12.23 -17.33
C SER A 210 4.83 -11.58 -16.16
N TYR A 211 4.18 -10.74 -15.34
CA TYR A 211 4.81 -10.19 -14.14
C TYR A 211 5.18 -11.29 -13.14
N TYR A 212 4.32 -12.28 -12.98
CA TYR A 212 4.52 -13.33 -11.98
C TYR A 212 5.50 -14.40 -12.48
N PRO A 213 6.49 -14.81 -11.66
CA PRO A 213 7.29 -15.99 -11.96
C PRO A 213 6.43 -17.26 -11.80
N ASP A 214 6.98 -18.40 -12.19
CA ASP A 214 6.39 -19.69 -11.82
C ASP A 214 6.40 -19.86 -10.29
N LEU A 215 5.20 -20.01 -9.72
CA LEU A 215 4.96 -20.19 -8.29
C LEU A 215 4.62 -21.65 -7.92
N SER A 216 4.75 -22.60 -8.86
CA SER A 216 4.42 -24.01 -8.63
C SER A 216 5.46 -24.74 -7.77
N ASN A 217 6.74 -24.35 -7.87
CA ASN A 217 7.85 -25.03 -7.21
C ASN A 217 8.50 -24.17 -6.12
N LEU A 218 7.73 -23.82 -5.09
CA LEU A 218 8.20 -23.02 -3.95
C LEU A 218 8.64 -23.91 -2.78
N LYS A 219 9.73 -23.52 -2.11
CA LYS A 219 10.20 -24.21 -0.91
C LYS A 219 9.23 -24.01 0.25
N LYS A 220 8.74 -25.11 0.82
CA LYS A 220 7.97 -25.09 2.07
C LYS A 220 8.83 -24.60 3.23
N THR A 221 8.30 -23.66 4.00
CA THR A 221 8.94 -23.13 5.20
C THR A 221 7.89 -22.95 6.30
N PHE A 222 8.33 -22.84 7.56
CA PHE A 222 7.49 -22.58 8.74
C PHE A 222 6.34 -23.58 9.00
N GLY A 223 6.38 -24.76 8.37
CA GLY A 223 5.29 -25.73 8.43
C GLY A 223 4.06 -25.34 7.62
N ASP A 224 4.17 -24.32 6.75
CA ASP A 224 3.08 -23.87 5.89
C ASP A 224 2.76 -24.88 4.77
N SER A 225 1.49 -24.96 4.38
CA SER A 225 1.05 -25.68 3.18
C SER A 225 1.57 -25.00 1.90
N GLU A 226 1.55 -25.71 0.77
CA GLU A 226 1.94 -25.16 -0.54
C GLU A 226 1.10 -23.93 -0.89
N ASP A 227 -0.20 -24.01 -0.68
CA ASP A 227 -1.13 -22.90 -0.94
C ASP A 227 -0.78 -21.67 -0.11
N ARG A 228 -0.43 -21.86 1.17
CA ARG A 228 -0.04 -20.75 2.05
C ARG A 228 1.29 -20.14 1.63
N VAL A 229 2.27 -20.96 1.25
CA VAL A 229 3.57 -20.50 0.72
C VAL A 229 3.38 -19.73 -0.58
N ARG A 230 2.59 -20.25 -1.52
CA ARG A 230 2.22 -19.57 -2.77
C ARG A 230 1.51 -18.26 -2.49
N TRP A 231 0.55 -18.25 -1.58
CA TRP A 231 -0.21 -17.08 -1.19
C TRP A 231 0.69 -15.96 -0.64
N ARG A 232 1.54 -16.24 0.36
CA ARG A 232 2.44 -15.23 0.94
C ARG A 232 3.51 -14.76 -0.05
N THR A 233 3.96 -15.63 -0.95
CA THR A 233 4.94 -15.29 -1.98
C THR A 233 4.34 -14.36 -3.02
N LYS A 234 3.12 -14.68 -3.50
CA LYS A 234 2.38 -13.83 -4.44
C LYS A 234 2.08 -12.46 -3.79
N GLN A 235 1.64 -12.46 -2.53
CA GLN A 235 1.34 -11.22 -1.81
C GLN A 235 2.54 -10.26 -1.75
N ASN A 236 3.77 -10.77 -1.54
CA ASN A 236 4.97 -9.93 -1.60
C ASN A 236 5.16 -9.27 -2.98
N LEU A 237 4.91 -10.01 -4.06
CA LEU A 237 4.99 -9.49 -5.43
C LEU A 237 3.88 -8.47 -5.72
N ASP A 238 2.68 -8.72 -5.22
CA ASP A 238 1.50 -7.87 -5.38
C ASP A 238 1.74 -6.48 -4.76
N TYR A 239 2.18 -6.44 -3.50
CA TYR A 239 2.51 -5.20 -2.82
C TYR A 239 3.69 -4.49 -3.49
N SER A 240 4.73 -5.23 -3.88
CA SER A 240 5.89 -4.66 -4.57
C SER A 240 5.50 -3.95 -5.87
N PHE A 241 4.63 -4.56 -6.66
CA PHE A 241 4.14 -3.98 -7.91
C PHE A 241 3.35 -2.70 -7.68
N LEU A 242 2.41 -2.75 -6.74
CA LEU A 242 1.57 -1.62 -6.38
C LEU A 242 2.39 -0.43 -5.83
N MET A 243 3.33 -0.70 -4.94
CA MET A 243 4.22 0.30 -4.36
C MET A 243 5.07 0.99 -5.43
N LEU A 244 5.67 0.23 -6.35
CA LEU A 244 6.48 0.80 -7.44
C LEU A 244 5.63 1.64 -8.40
N TYR A 245 4.41 1.21 -8.69
CA TYR A 245 3.49 1.99 -9.52
C TYR A 245 3.02 3.28 -8.83
N ALA A 246 2.85 3.25 -7.52
CA ALA A 246 2.46 4.40 -6.71
C ALA A 246 3.59 5.42 -6.53
N GLN A 247 4.85 4.96 -6.54
CA GLN A 247 6.04 5.75 -6.22
C GLN A 247 6.13 7.12 -6.91
N PRO A 248 5.94 7.27 -8.23
CA PRO A 248 6.07 8.57 -8.90
C PRO A 248 4.85 9.47 -8.74
N LYS A 249 3.78 9.04 -8.07
CA LYS A 249 2.49 9.75 -8.07
C LYS A 249 2.33 10.77 -6.94
N GLY A 250 3.01 10.61 -5.82
CA GLY A 250 2.86 11.55 -4.71
C GLY A 250 3.93 11.46 -3.65
N THR A 251 3.84 12.34 -2.65
CA THR A 251 4.86 12.48 -1.58
C THR A 251 4.85 11.29 -0.62
N PHE A 252 3.66 10.84 -0.24
CA PHE A 252 3.48 9.71 0.67
C PHE A 252 2.69 8.58 0.02
N TYR A 253 3.02 7.35 0.41
CA TYR A 253 2.28 6.15 0.06
C TYR A 253 1.69 5.50 1.31
N LEU A 254 0.38 5.28 1.30
CA LEU A 254 -0.35 4.58 2.34
C LEU A 254 -0.80 3.20 1.83
N GLN A 255 -0.28 2.15 2.45
CA GLN A 255 -0.72 0.78 2.20
C GLN A 255 -2.02 0.50 2.95
N LEU A 256 -3.05 0.07 2.23
CA LEU A 256 -4.34 -0.38 2.76
C LEU A 256 -4.69 -1.78 2.25
N GLU A 257 -5.82 -2.32 2.71
CA GLU A 257 -6.44 -3.56 2.26
C GLU A 257 -7.88 -3.29 1.81
N ASP A 258 -8.50 -4.21 1.07
CA ASP A 258 -9.83 -4.02 0.50
C ASP A 258 -10.99 -4.32 1.47
N ASP A 259 -10.69 -4.64 2.72
CA ASP A 259 -11.64 -5.00 3.79
C ASP A 259 -11.44 -4.19 5.07
N ILE A 260 -11.34 -2.86 4.92
CA ILE A 260 -11.15 -1.92 6.03
C ILE A 260 -12.27 -0.90 6.17
N ILE A 261 -12.38 -0.32 7.35
CA ILE A 261 -13.12 0.92 7.63
C ILE A 261 -12.13 1.96 8.13
N ALA A 262 -12.21 3.16 7.56
CA ALA A 262 -11.44 4.33 7.98
C ALA A 262 -12.17 5.12 9.08
N LYS A 263 -11.48 6.02 9.78
CA LYS A 263 -12.13 7.06 10.59
C LYS A 263 -12.48 8.28 9.73
N PRO A 264 -13.47 9.08 10.14
CA PRO A 264 -13.64 10.42 9.58
C PRO A 264 -12.34 11.22 9.69
N ASP A 265 -12.09 12.11 8.72
CA ASP A 265 -10.94 13.02 8.69
C ASP A 265 -9.56 12.31 8.78
N TYR A 266 -9.49 11.05 8.34
CA TYR A 266 -8.25 10.27 8.41
C TYR A 266 -7.10 10.90 7.62
N ILE A 267 -7.36 11.51 6.46
CA ILE A 267 -6.31 12.18 5.65
C ILE A 267 -5.68 13.31 6.45
N GLN A 268 -6.50 14.20 7.01
CA GLN A 268 -6.00 15.30 7.84
C GLN A 268 -5.24 14.79 9.07
N SER A 269 -5.72 13.71 9.68
CA SER A 269 -5.07 13.09 10.84
C SER A 269 -3.69 12.51 10.46
N ILE A 270 -3.57 11.92 9.27
CA ILE A 270 -2.30 11.40 8.73
C ILE A 270 -1.33 12.56 8.47
N GLU A 271 -1.78 13.62 7.80
CA GLU A 271 -0.95 14.79 7.47
C GLU A 271 -0.43 15.48 8.72
N ASN A 272 -1.31 15.74 9.69
CA ASN A 272 -0.93 16.35 10.96
C ASN A 272 0.08 15.48 11.71
N PHE A 273 -0.20 14.17 11.82
CA PHE A 273 0.69 13.24 12.50
C PHE A 273 2.06 13.17 11.81
N ALA A 274 2.11 13.14 10.48
CA ALA A 274 3.36 13.15 9.74
C ALA A 274 4.16 14.46 9.93
N ALA A 275 3.47 15.61 9.92
CA ALA A 275 4.08 16.92 10.12
C ALA A 275 4.62 17.14 11.56
N GLU A 276 4.02 16.49 12.55
CA GLU A 276 4.47 16.53 13.95
C GLU A 276 5.79 15.77 14.19
N GLN A 277 6.22 14.91 13.26
CA GLN A 277 7.43 14.11 13.42
C GLN A 277 8.68 14.96 13.19
N SER A 278 9.35 15.32 14.28
CA SER A 278 10.65 16.03 14.26
C SER A 278 11.84 15.09 14.05
N GLN A 279 11.67 13.80 14.35
CA GLN A 279 12.70 12.77 14.18
C GLN A 279 12.60 12.10 12.81
N GLU A 280 13.71 11.52 12.35
CA GLU A 280 13.69 10.65 11.19
C GLU A 280 12.80 9.43 11.44
N TRP A 281 11.93 9.12 10.47
CA TRP A 281 11.04 7.98 10.50
C TRP A 281 11.04 7.28 9.14
N MET A 282 10.78 5.98 9.15
CA MET A 282 10.65 5.15 7.94
C MET A 282 9.21 4.71 7.71
N ILE A 283 8.46 4.45 8.80
CA ILE A 283 7.07 3.96 8.74
C ILE A 283 6.24 4.69 9.80
N LEU A 284 5.14 5.31 9.38
CA LEU A 284 4.09 5.73 10.30
C LEU A 284 2.93 4.74 10.26
N GLU A 285 2.50 4.26 11.41
CA GLU A 285 1.46 3.23 11.53
C GLU A 285 0.15 3.82 12.03
N PHE A 286 -0.92 3.61 11.27
CA PHE A 286 -2.29 3.99 11.60
C PHE A 286 -3.20 2.78 11.84
N SER A 287 -2.63 1.58 11.86
CA SER A 287 -3.24 0.34 12.33
C SER A 287 -2.16 -0.60 12.87
N GLN A 288 -2.48 -1.32 13.94
CA GLN A 288 -1.62 -2.39 14.49
C GLN A 288 -1.70 -3.68 13.67
N LEU A 289 -2.75 -3.84 12.86
CA LEU A 289 -3.03 -5.10 12.18
C LEU A 289 -2.27 -5.20 10.85
N GLY A 290 -1.38 -6.18 10.76
CA GLY A 290 -0.71 -6.58 9.52
C GLY A 290 -0.07 -5.40 8.78
N PHE A 291 -0.22 -5.40 7.45
CA PHE A 291 0.35 -4.39 6.56
C PHE A 291 -0.58 -3.20 6.30
N ILE A 292 -1.72 -3.14 6.99
CA ILE A 292 -2.73 -2.10 6.86
C ILE A 292 -2.25 -0.80 7.52
N GLY A 293 -2.58 0.34 6.91
CA GLY A 293 -2.37 1.66 7.48
C GLY A 293 -0.90 1.98 7.70
N LYS A 294 -0.01 1.49 6.82
CA LYS A 294 1.42 1.79 6.87
C LYS A 294 1.72 2.89 5.87
N LEU A 295 2.15 4.04 6.37
CA LEU A 295 2.55 5.19 5.58
C LEU A 295 4.06 5.19 5.40
N PHE A 296 4.47 5.40 4.15
CA PHE A 296 5.85 5.50 3.71
C PHE A 296 6.05 6.82 2.98
N LYS A 297 7.27 7.34 2.98
CA LYS A 297 7.65 8.35 1.98
C LYS A 297 7.80 7.64 0.65
N SER A 298 7.26 8.22 -0.41
CA SER A 298 7.34 7.60 -1.73
C SER A 298 8.79 7.45 -2.22
N GLU A 299 9.68 8.37 -1.83
CA GLU A 299 11.11 8.29 -2.14
C GLU A 299 11.80 7.05 -1.57
N ASP A 300 11.30 6.49 -0.46
CA ASP A 300 11.87 5.30 0.20
C ASP A 300 11.35 3.98 -0.39
N LEU A 301 10.26 4.02 -1.18
CA LEU A 301 9.62 2.81 -1.72
C LEU A 301 10.58 1.93 -2.54
N PRO A 302 11.46 2.45 -3.41
CA PRO A 302 12.37 1.60 -4.18
C PRO A 302 13.27 0.72 -3.27
N LEU A 303 13.81 1.28 -2.19
CA LEU A 303 14.63 0.53 -1.23
C LEU A 303 13.82 -0.55 -0.50
N ILE A 304 12.61 -0.19 -0.07
CA ILE A 304 11.72 -1.08 0.66
C ILE A 304 11.28 -2.25 -0.24
N VAL A 305 10.87 -1.95 -1.47
CA VAL A 305 10.46 -2.95 -2.45
C VAL A 305 11.63 -3.84 -2.85
N GLU A 306 12.84 -3.30 -3.02
CA GLU A 306 14.02 -4.13 -3.27
C GLU A 306 14.25 -5.16 -2.15
N PHE A 307 14.12 -4.74 -0.88
CA PHE A 307 14.21 -5.67 0.24
C PHE A 307 13.11 -6.74 0.20
N PHE A 308 11.89 -6.38 -0.18
CA PHE A 308 10.79 -7.33 -0.34
C PHE A 308 11.07 -8.35 -1.44
N LEU A 309 11.55 -7.89 -2.59
CA LEU A 309 11.90 -8.73 -3.74
C LEU A 309 13.10 -9.63 -3.46
N MET A 310 14.04 -9.23 -2.60
CA MET A 310 15.16 -10.09 -2.19
C MET A 310 14.70 -11.36 -1.46
N PHE A 311 13.62 -11.26 -0.68
CA PHE A 311 13.15 -12.33 0.21
C PHE A 311 11.70 -12.75 -0.04
N TYR A 312 11.16 -12.46 -1.22
CA TYR A 312 9.73 -12.63 -1.53
C TYR A 312 9.25 -14.08 -1.40
N LYS A 313 10.14 -15.07 -1.60
CA LYS A 313 9.84 -16.51 -1.42
C LYS A 313 10.00 -16.97 0.03
N ASP A 314 10.76 -16.25 0.84
CA ASP A 314 11.25 -16.75 2.13
C ASP A 314 10.34 -16.41 3.29
N LYS A 315 9.78 -15.20 3.34
CA LYS A 315 8.98 -14.72 4.48
C LYS A 315 7.74 -13.93 4.01
N PRO A 316 6.66 -13.87 4.81
CA PRO A 316 5.53 -12.98 4.55
C PRO A 316 5.91 -11.50 4.73
N ILE A 317 5.16 -10.60 4.08
CA ILE A 317 5.48 -9.16 4.00
C ILE A 317 5.63 -8.50 5.38
N ASP A 318 4.74 -8.83 6.33
CA ASP A 318 4.75 -8.26 7.69
C ASP A 318 6.08 -8.52 8.39
N TRP A 319 6.63 -9.72 8.16
CA TRP A 319 7.92 -10.10 8.72
C TRP A 319 9.05 -9.39 7.99
N LEU A 320 8.97 -9.26 6.67
CA LEU A 320 9.99 -8.57 5.90
C LEU A 320 10.16 -7.12 6.34
N ILE A 321 9.06 -6.42 6.68
CA ILE A 321 9.12 -5.06 7.21
C ILE A 321 9.86 -5.02 8.56
N ASP A 322 9.54 -5.95 9.47
CA ASP A 322 10.22 -6.02 10.76
C ASP A 322 11.71 -6.38 10.61
N HIS A 323 12.04 -7.27 9.67
CA HIS A 323 13.43 -7.62 9.34
C HIS A 323 14.19 -6.46 8.70
N LEU A 324 13.54 -5.66 7.85
CA LEU A 324 14.14 -4.44 7.28
C LEU A 324 14.57 -3.49 8.41
N LEU A 325 13.67 -3.23 9.37
CA LEU A 325 13.99 -2.41 10.53
C LEU A 325 15.09 -3.05 11.39
N TRP A 326 15.02 -4.36 11.63
CA TRP A 326 16.05 -5.08 12.38
C TRP A 326 17.45 -4.87 11.78
N VAL A 327 17.58 -5.06 10.46
CA VAL A 327 18.86 -4.88 9.75
C VAL A 327 19.35 -3.44 9.81
N LYS A 328 18.44 -2.46 9.80
CA LYS A 328 18.82 -1.04 9.82
C LYS A 328 19.27 -0.53 11.19
N VAL A 329 18.66 -0.98 12.29
CA VAL A 329 18.87 -0.33 13.61
C VAL A 329 19.21 -1.25 14.77
N CYS A 330 19.00 -2.57 14.65
CA CYS A 330 19.26 -3.45 15.77
C CYS A 330 20.74 -3.83 15.86
N ASN A 331 21.32 -3.66 17.04
CA ASN A 331 22.67 -4.14 17.34
C ASN A 331 22.60 -5.62 17.79
N PRO A 332 23.24 -6.56 17.08
CA PRO A 332 23.24 -7.98 17.43
C PRO A 332 23.85 -8.31 18.80
N GLU A 333 24.68 -7.42 19.36
CA GLU A 333 25.32 -7.58 20.66
C GLU A 333 24.43 -7.11 21.83
N LYS A 334 23.26 -6.55 21.53
CA LYS A 334 22.31 -6.04 22.53
C LYS A 334 21.04 -6.89 22.59
N ASP A 335 20.28 -6.69 23.66
CA ASP A 335 19.06 -7.44 23.92
C ASP A 335 17.89 -7.04 23.00
N ALA A 336 16.87 -7.90 22.99
CA ALA A 336 15.67 -7.68 22.19
C ALA A 336 14.94 -6.38 22.58
N ILE A 337 14.98 -5.98 23.87
CA ILE A 337 14.33 -4.77 24.35
C ILE A 337 14.99 -3.53 23.73
N HIS A 338 16.32 -3.51 23.65
CA HIS A 338 17.03 -2.44 22.95
C HIS A 338 16.64 -2.40 21.47
N CYS A 339 16.65 -3.54 20.78
CA CYS A 339 16.25 -3.62 19.37
C CYS A 339 14.84 -3.08 19.13
N GLU A 340 13.84 -3.49 19.93
CA GLU A 340 12.47 -2.98 19.79
C GLU A 340 12.35 -1.48 20.08
N LYS A 341 13.14 -0.94 21.02
CA LYS A 341 13.21 0.51 21.25
C LYS A 341 13.80 1.26 20.05
N GLU A 342 14.84 0.74 19.42
CA GLU A 342 15.42 1.36 18.23
C GLU A 342 14.47 1.27 17.03
N LYS A 343 13.83 0.11 16.81
CA LYS A 343 12.80 -0.03 15.76
C LYS A 343 11.65 0.95 15.96
N ALA A 344 11.20 1.16 17.20
CA ALA A 344 10.10 2.07 17.52
C ALA A 344 10.41 3.55 17.21
N LYS A 345 11.68 3.93 17.05
CA LYS A 345 12.05 5.29 16.59
C LYS A 345 11.77 5.49 15.10
N LEU A 346 11.97 4.44 14.29
CA LEU A 346 11.72 4.49 12.85
C LEU A 346 10.30 4.05 12.46
N ARG A 347 9.66 3.22 13.29
CA ARG A 347 8.29 2.72 13.15
C ARG A 347 7.41 3.33 14.23
N ILE A 348 6.86 4.50 13.93
CA ILE A 348 6.12 5.32 14.89
C ILE A 348 4.62 5.07 14.68
N ARG A 349 3.92 4.71 15.75
CA ARG A 349 2.50 4.38 15.70
C ARG A 349 1.64 5.54 16.19
N ALA A 350 0.69 5.95 15.36
CA ALA A 350 -0.37 6.88 15.72
C ALA A 350 -1.38 6.21 16.67
N LYS A 351 -1.86 6.98 17.64
CA LYS A 351 -2.93 6.59 18.54
C LYS A 351 -3.95 7.71 18.65
N PRO A 352 -5.25 7.45 18.45
CA PRO A 352 -5.85 6.14 18.15
C PRO A 352 -5.58 5.66 16.71
N SER A 353 -5.79 4.37 16.44
CA SER A 353 -5.72 3.83 15.06
C SER A 353 -6.80 4.48 14.19
N LEU A 354 -6.51 4.67 12.90
CA LEU A 354 -7.40 5.27 11.90
C LEU A 354 -8.07 4.24 11.00
N PHE A 355 -7.58 2.99 10.98
CA PHE A 355 -8.12 1.92 10.15
C PHE A 355 -8.42 0.65 10.95
N GLN A 356 -9.56 0.03 10.67
CA GLN A 356 -10.01 -1.23 11.24
C GLN A 356 -10.28 -2.24 10.14
N HIS A 357 -9.64 -3.40 10.23
CA HIS A 357 -9.97 -4.55 9.40
C HIS A 357 -11.36 -5.12 9.76
N VAL A 358 -12.23 -5.29 8.78
CA VAL A 358 -13.61 -5.79 8.96
C VAL A 358 -13.89 -7.06 8.17
N GLY A 359 -12.94 -7.53 7.35
CA GLY A 359 -13.07 -8.79 6.61
C GLY A 359 -13.20 -9.99 7.54
N ILE A 360 -14.27 -10.79 7.37
CA ILE A 360 -14.46 -12.04 8.14
C ILE A 360 -13.77 -13.19 7.41
N TYR A 361 -13.82 -13.18 6.08
CA TYR A 361 -13.25 -14.21 5.21
C TYR A 361 -11.95 -13.72 4.58
N SER A 362 -10.85 -14.40 4.91
CA SER A 362 -9.55 -14.12 4.33
C SER A 362 -9.51 -14.51 2.85
N SER A 363 -8.60 -13.89 2.10
CA SER A 363 -8.17 -14.36 0.78
C SER A 363 -7.50 -15.73 0.79
N LEU A 364 -6.96 -16.16 1.93
CA LEU A 364 -6.49 -17.53 2.10
C LEU A 364 -7.70 -18.43 2.40
N ALA A 365 -8.00 -19.37 1.49
CA ALA A 365 -9.16 -20.24 1.57
C ALA A 365 -9.28 -20.93 2.95
N GLY A 366 -10.48 -20.87 3.53
CA GLY A 366 -10.79 -21.47 4.83
C GLY A 366 -10.35 -20.68 6.07
N LYS A 367 -9.59 -19.58 5.93
CA LYS A 367 -9.17 -18.76 7.08
C LYS A 367 -10.23 -17.70 7.42
N ILE A 368 -10.75 -17.77 8.64
CA ILE A 368 -11.64 -16.76 9.23
C ILE A 368 -10.79 -15.76 10.01
N GLN A 369 -11.07 -14.47 9.83
CA GLN A 369 -10.38 -13.36 10.47
C GLN A 369 -11.34 -12.59 11.37
N ASN A 370 -11.09 -12.59 12.68
CA ASN A 370 -11.92 -11.90 13.69
C ASN A 370 -11.12 -10.84 14.47
N LEU A 371 -9.90 -10.52 14.03
CA LEU A 371 -9.04 -9.57 14.72
C LEU A 371 -9.62 -8.16 14.67
N LYS A 372 -9.65 -7.50 15.83
CA LYS A 372 -9.98 -6.08 15.99
C LYS A 372 -8.75 -5.32 16.48
N ASP A 373 -8.56 -4.10 15.99
CA ASP A 373 -7.51 -3.23 16.47
C ASP A 373 -7.98 -2.61 17.79
N LYS A 374 -7.19 -2.83 18.84
CA LYS A 374 -7.53 -2.39 20.21
C LYS A 374 -7.57 -0.87 20.33
N ASP A 375 -6.80 -0.16 19.51
CA ASP A 375 -6.65 1.30 19.58
C ASP A 375 -7.56 2.02 18.55
N PHE A 376 -8.39 1.30 17.77
CA PHE A 376 -9.32 1.93 16.81
C PHE A 376 -10.48 2.66 17.51
N GLY A 377 -10.77 2.36 18.78
CA GLY A 377 -11.89 2.99 19.50
C GLY A 377 -13.26 2.59 18.93
N LYS A 378 -14.35 3.09 19.54
CA LYS A 378 -15.70 2.94 18.99
C LYS A 378 -15.96 4.09 18.02
N ASN A 379 -16.54 3.79 16.86
CA ASN A 379 -16.97 4.83 15.93
C ASN A 379 -17.98 5.75 16.63
N VAL A 380 -17.78 7.05 16.51
CA VAL A 380 -18.71 8.03 17.07
C VAL A 380 -19.93 8.05 16.14
N LEU A 381 -21.04 7.48 16.60
CA LEU A 381 -22.28 7.39 15.82
C LEU A 381 -22.95 8.76 15.58
N HIS A 382 -22.51 9.81 16.28
CA HIS A 382 -23.08 11.15 16.20
C HIS A 382 -21.98 12.22 16.22
N LYS A 383 -22.23 13.37 15.60
CA LYS A 383 -21.43 14.57 15.84
C LYS A 383 -22.18 15.45 16.85
N PRO A 384 -21.57 15.81 18.00
CA PRO A 384 -22.20 16.71 18.96
C PRO A 384 -22.59 18.03 18.29
N HIS A 385 -23.81 18.50 18.56
CA HIS A 385 -24.34 19.74 18.02
C HIS A 385 -25.46 20.27 18.94
N ASN A 386 -25.85 21.52 18.73
CA ASN A 386 -26.92 22.16 19.47
C ASN A 386 -27.99 22.64 18.49
N ASN A 387 -29.25 22.24 18.72
CA ASN A 387 -30.40 22.72 17.98
C ASN A 387 -31.26 23.65 18.85
N PRO A 388 -32.04 24.56 18.25
CA PRO A 388 -33.06 25.31 18.98
C PRO A 388 -34.04 24.38 19.71
N PRO A 389 -34.73 24.81 20.77
CA PRO A 389 -35.72 23.97 21.44
C PRO A 389 -36.89 23.61 20.49
N ALA A 390 -37.18 22.32 20.36
CA ALA A 390 -38.32 21.81 19.61
C ALA A 390 -38.91 20.53 20.24
N LYS A 391 -40.19 20.30 19.98
CA LYS A 391 -40.80 18.99 20.11
C LYS A 391 -40.52 18.20 18.83
N VAL A 392 -39.94 17.01 18.98
CA VAL A 392 -39.65 16.12 17.85
C VAL A 392 -40.65 14.97 17.84
N ASP A 393 -41.05 14.54 16.65
CA ASP A 393 -42.02 13.46 16.49
C ASP A 393 -41.78 12.74 15.15
N THR A 394 -42.02 11.44 15.08
CA THR A 394 -41.82 10.64 13.86
C THR A 394 -42.74 9.43 13.84
N SER A 395 -43.17 9.04 12.64
CA SER A 395 -43.88 7.77 12.41
C SER A 395 -42.93 6.55 12.40
N LEU A 396 -41.63 6.77 12.25
CA LEU A 396 -40.65 5.71 12.09
C LEU A 396 -40.45 4.92 13.38
N ARG A 397 -40.42 3.59 13.26
CA ARG A 397 -40.22 2.71 14.41
C ARG A 397 -38.75 2.74 14.84
N THR A 398 -38.50 3.39 15.97
CA THR A 398 -37.15 3.51 16.56
C THR A 398 -36.54 2.14 16.85
N TYR A 399 -35.26 1.99 16.53
CA TYR A 399 -34.46 0.81 16.80
C TYR A 399 -33.67 0.98 18.11
N GLN A 400 -33.89 0.06 19.05
CA GLN A 400 -33.23 0.04 20.36
C GLN A 400 -33.29 1.41 21.07
N GLN A 401 -32.17 1.93 21.56
CA GLN A 401 -32.07 3.19 22.29
C GLN A 401 -31.85 4.42 21.39
N TYR A 402 -31.83 4.31 20.07
CA TYR A 402 -31.39 5.37 19.15
C TYR A 402 -32.57 6.27 18.72
N THR A 403 -33.05 7.11 19.62
CA THR A 403 -34.28 7.90 19.45
C THR A 403 -34.08 9.24 18.73
N LEU A 404 -35.16 9.81 18.19
CA LEU A 404 -35.14 11.09 17.48
C LEU A 404 -34.73 12.25 18.41
N GLU A 405 -35.10 12.20 19.68
CA GLU A 405 -34.72 13.20 20.69
C GLU A 405 -33.21 13.22 20.91
N LYS A 406 -32.56 12.06 20.88
CA LYS A 406 -31.12 11.96 21.09
C LYS A 406 -30.33 12.56 19.94
N VAL A 407 -30.76 12.34 18.69
CA VAL A 407 -30.15 13.01 17.55
C VAL A 407 -30.40 14.50 17.58
N TYR A 408 -31.62 14.95 17.89
CA TYR A 408 -31.95 16.37 17.92
C TYR A 408 -31.19 17.13 19.02
N THR A 409 -30.92 16.49 20.15
CA THR A 409 -30.14 17.08 21.25
C THR A 409 -28.63 16.87 21.11
N GLY A 410 -28.17 16.27 20.01
CA GLY A 410 -26.76 16.02 19.75
C GLY A 410 -26.09 15.03 20.70
N LYS A 411 -26.86 14.16 21.38
CA LYS A 411 -26.37 13.18 22.36
C LYS A 411 -26.05 11.81 21.77
N ASP A 412 -26.75 11.43 20.69
CA ASP A 412 -26.59 10.13 20.02
C ASP A 412 -27.15 10.20 18.58
N CYS A 413 -27.21 9.08 17.87
CA CYS A 413 -27.89 9.00 16.58
C CYS A 413 -29.38 8.60 16.70
N PHE A 414 -30.10 8.78 15.59
CA PHE A 414 -31.43 8.21 15.38
C PHE A 414 -31.31 7.02 14.42
N TRP A 415 -31.77 5.85 14.85
CA TRP A 415 -31.79 4.65 14.03
C TRP A 415 -33.19 4.05 14.11
N ALA A 416 -33.79 3.79 12.95
CA ALA A 416 -35.16 3.32 12.87
C ALA A 416 -35.32 2.32 11.71
N SER A 417 -36.49 1.71 11.61
CA SER A 417 -36.88 0.91 10.46
C SER A 417 -36.79 1.73 9.16
N ALA A 418 -36.56 1.03 8.04
CA ALA A 418 -36.56 1.65 6.72
C ALA A 418 -37.89 2.41 6.48
N PRO A 419 -37.83 3.68 6.02
CA PRO A 419 -39.01 4.49 5.78
C PRO A 419 -39.84 3.92 4.63
N VAL A 420 -41.17 4.03 4.73
CA VAL A 420 -42.11 3.78 3.64
C VAL A 420 -42.81 5.08 3.23
N ALA A 421 -43.44 5.08 2.04
CA ALA A 421 -44.14 6.26 1.54
C ALA A 421 -45.22 6.73 2.55
N GLY A 422 -45.13 7.99 2.97
CA GLY A 422 -46.03 8.60 3.96
C GLY A 422 -45.47 8.62 5.39
N ASP A 423 -44.31 8.01 5.65
CA ASP A 423 -43.59 8.23 6.90
C ASP A 423 -43.09 9.68 7.02
N TYR A 424 -42.89 10.13 8.25
CA TYR A 424 -42.39 11.47 8.50
C TYR A 424 -41.47 11.58 9.71
N ILE A 425 -40.65 12.64 9.70
CA ILE A 425 -39.92 13.16 10.84
C ILE A 425 -40.28 14.64 10.96
N SER A 426 -40.80 15.07 12.11
CA SER A 426 -41.24 16.44 12.34
C SER A 426 -40.51 17.10 13.51
N PHE A 427 -40.20 18.38 13.34
CA PHE A 427 -39.56 19.24 14.32
C PHE A 427 -40.42 20.47 14.51
N THR A 428 -41.04 20.58 15.68
CA THR A 428 -41.97 21.64 16.04
C THR A 428 -41.28 22.58 17.04
N PHE A 429 -40.77 23.73 16.57
CA PHE A 429 -39.94 24.62 17.38
C PHE A 429 -40.75 25.34 18.46
N LEU A 430 -40.28 25.40 19.71
CA LEU A 430 -41.09 25.96 20.81
C LEU A 430 -41.40 27.46 20.63
N ASN A 431 -40.56 28.19 19.89
CA ASN A 431 -40.77 29.58 19.53
C ASN A 431 -40.70 29.75 18.00
N PRO A 432 -41.37 30.75 17.41
CA PRO A 432 -41.19 31.09 16.00
C PRO A 432 -39.71 31.37 15.67
N LEU A 433 -39.19 30.74 14.62
CA LEU A 433 -37.80 30.88 14.19
C LEU A 433 -37.71 31.30 12.72
N LYS A 434 -36.79 32.23 12.43
CA LYS A 434 -36.37 32.50 11.07
C LYS A 434 -35.33 31.46 10.65
N ILE A 435 -35.74 30.50 9.84
CA ILE A 435 -34.86 29.41 9.38
C ILE A 435 -34.10 29.87 8.14
N GLU A 436 -32.78 30.03 8.26
CA GLU A 436 -31.91 30.40 7.14
C GLU A 436 -31.29 29.19 6.46
N LYS A 437 -30.94 28.16 7.23
CA LYS A 437 -30.35 26.90 6.77
C LYS A 437 -30.79 25.76 7.68
N TYR A 438 -30.86 24.56 7.12
CA TYR A 438 -31.02 23.30 7.85
C TYR A 438 -30.03 22.27 7.28
N PHE A 439 -29.67 21.28 8.08
CA PHE A 439 -28.73 20.22 7.67
C PHE A 439 -29.16 18.88 8.26
N PHE A 440 -29.45 17.91 7.39
CA PHE A 440 -29.72 16.53 7.77
C PHE A 440 -28.51 15.67 7.39
N ARG A 441 -27.90 15.00 8.38
CA ARG A 441 -26.84 14.01 8.16
C ARG A 441 -27.44 12.62 8.39
N SER A 442 -27.45 11.80 7.33
CA SER A 442 -27.92 10.41 7.39
C SER A 442 -26.84 9.44 6.90
N GLY A 443 -26.91 8.20 7.36
CA GLY A 443 -25.93 7.15 7.10
C GLY A 443 -24.67 7.32 7.94
N ASN A 444 -23.97 6.21 8.15
CA ASN A 444 -22.64 6.20 8.76
C ASN A 444 -21.72 5.21 8.04
N MET A 445 -20.48 5.11 8.49
CA MET A 445 -19.46 4.26 7.86
C MET A 445 -19.71 2.76 8.04
N GLU A 446 -20.40 2.37 9.13
CA GLU A 446 -20.77 0.97 9.40
C GLU A 446 -22.03 0.53 8.63
N HIS A 447 -22.87 1.50 8.27
CA HIS A 447 -24.16 1.35 7.60
C HIS A 447 -24.29 2.39 6.47
N PRO A 448 -23.49 2.28 5.38
CA PRO A 448 -23.46 3.28 4.31
C PRO A 448 -24.77 3.34 3.51
N GLY A 449 -25.59 2.29 3.59
CA GLY A 449 -26.92 2.20 2.98
C GLY A 449 -28.04 2.84 3.80
N ASP A 450 -27.81 3.12 5.09
CA ASP A 450 -28.83 3.69 6.00
C ASP A 450 -28.93 5.21 5.80
N LYS A 451 -29.15 5.62 4.56
CA LYS A 451 -29.26 7.02 4.15
C LYS A 451 -30.70 7.34 3.76
N LEU A 452 -31.05 8.59 3.95
CA LEU A 452 -32.30 9.14 3.46
C LEU A 452 -32.13 9.45 1.97
N PHE A 453 -32.96 8.82 1.14
CA PHE A 453 -32.97 9.01 -0.31
C PHE A 453 -34.35 9.51 -0.74
N ASN A 454 -34.40 10.40 -1.72
CA ASN A 454 -35.65 10.91 -2.32
C ASN A 454 -36.64 11.50 -1.30
N THR A 455 -36.14 12.12 -0.24
CA THR A 455 -36.97 12.74 0.79
C THR A 455 -37.40 14.16 0.41
N THR A 456 -38.56 14.59 0.90
CA THR A 456 -39.05 15.97 0.73
C THR A 456 -39.01 16.71 2.06
N VAL A 457 -38.47 17.94 2.06
CA VAL A 457 -38.47 18.81 3.24
C VAL A 457 -39.52 19.90 3.05
N GLU A 458 -40.45 19.99 3.99
CA GLU A 458 -41.43 21.08 4.08
C GLU A 458 -41.15 21.94 5.30
N VAL A 459 -41.23 23.27 5.13
CA VAL A 459 -41.08 24.25 6.21
C VAL A 459 -42.37 25.04 6.32
N LEU A 460 -43.09 24.83 7.42
CA LEU A 460 -44.37 25.49 7.68
C LEU A 460 -44.14 26.79 8.48
N PRO A 461 -44.74 27.91 8.05
CA PRO A 461 -44.59 29.18 8.74
C PRO A 461 -45.26 29.15 10.11
N ALA A 462 -44.74 29.96 11.04
CA ALA A 462 -45.42 30.20 12.29
C ALA A 462 -46.69 31.02 12.01
N ASP A 463 -47.86 30.51 12.38
CA ASP A 463 -49.11 31.26 12.27
C ASP A 463 -49.25 32.19 13.49
N VAL A 464 -49.02 33.48 13.25
CA VAL A 464 -49.06 34.54 14.25
C VAL A 464 -50.48 34.68 14.84
N SER A 465 -51.51 34.23 14.13
CA SER A 465 -52.91 34.34 14.58
C SER A 465 -53.36 33.22 15.53
N PHE A 466 -52.68 32.07 15.51
CA PHE A 466 -53.03 30.90 16.33
C PHE A 466 -51.88 30.38 17.22
N SER A 467 -50.77 31.12 17.32
CA SER A 467 -49.57 30.73 18.08
C SER A 467 -48.96 29.40 17.62
N PHE A 468 -49.08 29.06 16.34
CA PHE A 468 -48.47 27.83 15.84
C PHE A 468 -46.95 28.01 15.68
N PRO A 469 -46.16 27.06 16.20
CA PRO A 469 -44.72 27.07 16.05
C PRO A 469 -44.27 26.86 14.60
N THR A 470 -43.06 27.27 14.26
CA THR A 470 -42.42 26.86 13.00
C THR A 470 -42.25 25.34 13.00
N VAL A 471 -42.58 24.67 11.90
CA VAL A 471 -42.44 23.21 11.77
C VAL A 471 -41.58 22.86 10.56
N ILE A 472 -40.59 22.00 10.75
CA ILE A 472 -39.93 21.30 9.65
C ILE A 472 -40.47 19.87 9.63
N VAL A 473 -40.96 19.42 8.47
CA VAL A 473 -41.34 18.03 8.25
C VAL A 473 -40.49 17.46 7.12
N LEU A 474 -39.90 16.30 7.37
CA LEU A 474 -39.23 15.48 6.38
C LEU A 474 -40.12 14.27 6.06
N PHE A 475 -40.45 14.09 4.80
CA PHE A 475 -41.16 12.92 4.26
C PHE A 475 -40.21 11.99 3.51
#